data_AF-A0A699T9D7-F1
#
_entry.id   AF-A0A699T9D7-F1
#
_cell.length_a   1.000
_cell.length_b   1.000
_cell.length_c   1.000
_cell.angle_alpha   90.00
_cell.angle_beta   90.00
_cell.angle_gamma   90.00
#
_symmetry.space_group_name_H-M   'P 1'
#
loop_
_entity.id
_entity.type
_entity.pdbx_description
1 polymer ?
#
loop_
_entity_poly.entity_id
_entity_poly.type
_entity_poly.pdbx_seq_one_letter_code
_entity_poly.pdbx_strand_id
1 'polypeptide(L)'
;TFPTDDGGVDMKCPTEIAISDRREAELAKNGFMPLLHKKNTDFAAFIGAQSLQKPAEYDDPDATANANLAARLPYLFATCRFAHYLKCIVRDKVGSFKEKDEMQRWLQDWILNYVDGDPAHSTETTKAQHPLAAAEVVVEDVEGNPGYYTSKFFLRPHYQLEGLTVSLRLVSKLPSAKSA
;
A
#
# COMPACT_ATOMS: atom_id res chain seq x y z
N THR A 1 26.80 -24.86 -4.50
CA THR A 1 26.90 -25.81 -3.37
C THR A 1 28.36 -26.17 -3.16
N PHE A 2 28.72 -26.60 -1.96
CA PHE A 2 30.07 -27.06 -1.62
C PHE A 2 29.99 -28.26 -0.66
N PRO A 3 30.93 -29.21 -0.75
CA PRO A 3 31.01 -30.32 0.20
C PRO A 3 31.41 -29.81 1.59
N THR A 4 30.84 -30.43 2.62
CA THR A 4 31.12 -30.12 4.04
C THR A 4 31.93 -31.25 4.67
N ASP A 5 32.66 -30.92 5.75
CA ASP A 5 33.55 -31.85 6.45
C ASP A 5 32.81 -33.06 7.07
N ASP A 6 31.52 -32.91 7.37
CA ASP A 6 30.65 -33.97 7.89
C ASP A 6 30.06 -34.88 6.77
N GLY A 7 30.51 -34.74 5.52
CA GLY A 7 30.05 -35.55 4.39
C GLY A 7 28.73 -35.08 3.75
N GLY A 8 28.20 -33.93 4.18
CA GLY A 8 27.03 -33.29 3.58
C GLY A 8 27.38 -32.39 2.39
N VAL A 9 26.37 -32.02 1.60
CA VAL A 9 26.45 -30.97 0.57
C VAL A 9 25.68 -29.77 1.07
N ASP A 10 26.35 -28.63 1.27
CA ASP A 10 25.70 -27.40 1.70
C ASP A 10 25.57 -26.41 0.53
N MET A 11 24.55 -25.55 0.60
CA MET A 11 24.29 -24.51 -0.38
C MET A 11 24.65 -23.17 0.24
N LYS A 12 25.55 -22.42 -0.42
CA LYS A 12 25.81 -21.04 -0.01
C LYS A 12 24.51 -20.24 -0.15
N CYS A 13 24.11 -19.59 0.94
CA CYS A 13 22.98 -18.66 0.94
C CYS A 13 23.17 -17.62 -0.18
N PRO A 14 22.19 -17.44 -1.07
CA PRO A 14 22.20 -16.40 -2.10
C PRO A 14 22.29 -14.98 -1.54
N THR A 15 21.72 -14.73 -0.37
CA THR A 15 21.91 -13.50 0.41
C THR A 15 23.09 -13.65 1.37
N GLU A 16 23.70 -12.55 1.82
CA GLU A 16 24.87 -12.60 2.70
C GLU A 16 24.60 -13.39 3.99
N ILE A 17 23.37 -13.32 4.49
CA ILE A 17 22.89 -14.05 5.66
C ILE A 17 21.42 -14.45 5.50
N ALA A 18 21.03 -15.56 6.11
CA ALA A 18 19.63 -15.94 6.26
C ALA A 18 18.98 -15.11 7.38
N ILE A 19 17.90 -14.42 7.05
CA ILE A 19 17.15 -13.57 7.99
C ILE A 19 15.92 -14.36 8.46
N SER A 20 15.71 -14.43 9.78
CA SER A 20 14.49 -15.01 10.37
C SER A 20 13.36 -14.00 10.39
N ASP A 21 12.10 -14.47 10.41
CA ASP A 21 10.90 -13.61 10.44
C ASP A 21 10.94 -12.58 11.58
N ARG A 22 11.49 -12.93 12.75
CA ARG A 22 11.66 -11.98 13.86
C ARG A 22 12.62 -10.83 13.52
N ARG A 23 13.73 -11.14 12.84
CA ARG A 23 14.72 -10.15 12.41
C ARG A 23 14.20 -9.33 11.23
N GLU A 24 13.44 -9.95 10.34
CA GLU A 24 12.73 -9.26 9.27
C GLU A 24 11.82 -8.17 9.84
N ALA A 25 10.95 -8.52 10.78
CA ALA A 25 10.04 -7.56 11.39
C ALA A 25 10.76 -6.44 12.15
N GLU A 26 11.89 -6.74 12.79
CA GLU A 26 12.76 -5.76 13.46
C GLU A 26 13.39 -4.78 12.45
N LEU A 27 13.89 -5.30 11.32
CA LEU A 27 14.46 -4.49 10.25
C LEU A 27 13.40 -3.63 9.55
N ALA A 28 12.23 -4.20 9.26
CA ALA A 28 11.09 -3.48 8.68
C ALA A 28 10.62 -2.34 9.60
N LYS A 29 10.56 -2.57 10.91
CA LYS A 29 10.23 -1.53 11.91
C LYS A 29 11.26 -0.39 11.95
N ASN A 30 12.51 -0.68 11.57
CA ASN A 30 13.59 0.32 11.46
C ASN A 30 13.67 0.96 10.06
N GLY A 31 12.71 0.71 9.17
CA GLY A 31 12.63 1.32 7.84
C GLY A 31 13.55 0.67 6.79
N PHE A 32 13.97 -0.58 7.01
CA PHE A 32 14.72 -1.36 6.02
C PHE A 32 13.80 -2.26 5.20
N MET A 33 14.24 -2.60 3.99
CA MET A 33 13.62 -3.62 3.13
C MET A 33 14.56 -4.82 3.01
N PRO A 34 14.50 -5.80 3.93
CA PRO A 34 15.34 -6.98 3.86
C PRO A 34 14.93 -7.90 2.70
N LEU A 35 15.92 -8.41 1.97
CA LEU A 35 15.73 -9.49 1.00
C LEU A 35 15.95 -10.83 1.73
N LEU A 36 14.91 -11.65 1.82
CA LEU A 36 14.96 -12.92 2.55
C LEU A 36 15.19 -14.07 1.60
N HIS A 37 16.18 -14.90 1.92
CA HIS A 37 16.39 -16.17 1.26
C HIS A 37 15.54 -17.28 1.89
N LYS A 38 14.84 -18.06 1.07
CA LYS A 38 14.11 -19.25 1.51
C LYS A 38 15.08 -20.43 1.61
N LYS A 39 15.24 -20.93 2.84
CA LYS A 39 16.14 -22.05 3.17
C LYS A 39 15.94 -23.25 2.22
N ASN A 40 17.06 -23.82 1.77
CA ASN A 40 17.13 -24.97 0.84
C ASN A 40 16.51 -24.74 -0.55
N THR A 41 16.30 -23.49 -0.95
CA THR A 41 15.87 -23.13 -2.31
C THR A 41 16.78 -22.05 -2.86
N ASP A 42 16.66 -21.69 -4.13
CA ASP A 42 17.29 -20.51 -4.73
C ASP A 42 16.38 -19.27 -4.67
N PHE A 43 15.20 -19.40 -4.07
CA PHE A 43 14.19 -18.35 -3.99
C PHE A 43 14.53 -17.32 -2.91
N ALA A 44 14.32 -16.04 -3.25
CA ALA A 44 14.36 -14.93 -2.30
C ALA A 44 13.20 -13.97 -2.54
N ALA A 45 12.74 -13.29 -1.49
CA ALA A 45 11.63 -12.35 -1.55
C ALA A 45 11.77 -11.19 -0.58
N PHE A 46 11.15 -10.07 -0.92
CA PHE A 46 10.82 -9.01 0.02
C PHE A 46 9.47 -9.35 0.65
N ILE A 47 9.43 -9.44 1.98
CA ILE A 47 8.17 -9.70 2.70
C ILE A 47 7.33 -8.43 2.78
N GLY A 48 7.97 -7.28 3.02
CA GLY A 48 7.36 -5.97 3.03
C GLY A 48 8.27 -4.91 2.41
N ALA A 49 7.67 -3.77 2.06
CA ALA A 49 8.36 -2.64 1.45
C ALA A 49 8.12 -1.36 2.26
N GLN A 50 8.82 -1.25 3.39
CA GLN A 50 8.81 -0.05 4.23
C GLN A 50 9.77 1.01 3.69
N SER A 51 9.40 2.28 3.79
CA SER A 51 10.33 3.39 3.56
C SER A 51 11.19 3.67 4.80
N LEU A 52 12.16 4.57 4.67
CA LEU A 52 12.99 5.01 5.80
C LEU A 52 12.22 5.92 6.79
N GLN A 53 11.04 6.41 6.40
CA GLN A 53 10.23 7.27 7.27
C GLN A 53 9.71 6.47 8.46
N LYS A 54 9.98 6.95 9.68
CA LYS A 54 9.32 6.46 10.88
C LYS A 54 7.94 7.13 11.00
N PRO A 55 6.82 6.39 10.87
CA PRO A 55 5.48 6.96 11.02
C PRO A 55 5.28 7.47 12.45
N ALA A 56 4.65 8.63 12.58
CA ALA A 56 4.29 9.20 13.88
C ALA A 56 3.01 8.54 14.41
N GLU A 57 2.95 8.38 15.72
CA GLU A 57 1.74 7.94 16.43
C GLU A 57 0.92 9.18 16.81
N TYR A 58 -0.39 9.10 16.58
CA TYR A 58 -1.36 10.15 16.88
C TYR A 58 -2.43 9.61 17.82
N ASP A 59 -3.11 10.50 18.55
CA ASP A 59 -4.22 10.12 19.43
C ASP A 59 -5.41 9.55 18.64
N ASP A 60 -5.63 10.06 17.43
CA ASP A 60 -6.63 9.54 16.50
C ASP A 60 -6.11 8.28 15.79
N PRO A 61 -6.81 7.14 15.91
CA PRO A 61 -6.45 5.90 15.22
C PRO A 61 -6.41 6.07 13.69
N ASP A 62 -7.29 6.89 13.12
CA ASP A 62 -7.34 7.10 11.67
C ASP A 62 -6.14 7.90 11.17
N ALA A 63 -5.76 8.96 11.90
CA ALA A 63 -4.50 9.69 11.65
C ALA A 63 -3.27 8.78 11.74
N THR A 64 -3.22 7.88 12.72
CA THR A 64 -2.14 6.89 12.86
C THR A 64 -2.13 5.88 11.70
N ALA A 65 -3.31 5.41 11.26
CA ALA A 65 -3.43 4.53 10.09
C ALA A 65 -2.91 5.23 8.82
N ASN A 66 -3.27 6.49 8.61
CA ASN A 66 -2.82 7.29 7.47
C ASN A 66 -1.30 7.50 7.48
N ALA A 67 -0.71 7.79 8.64
CA ALA A 67 0.74 7.93 8.78
C ALA A 67 1.48 6.62 8.46
N ASN A 68 0.94 5.47 8.90
CA ASN A 68 1.51 4.16 8.58
C ASN A 68 1.41 3.81 7.08
N LEU A 69 0.30 4.16 6.42
CA LEU A 69 0.15 3.97 4.97
C LEU A 69 1.15 4.83 4.19
N ALA A 70 1.35 6.08 4.61
CA ALA A 70 2.29 7.00 3.97
C ALA A 70 3.76 6.56 4.07
N ALA A 71 4.12 5.78 5.11
CA ALA A 71 5.47 5.26 5.29
C ALA A 71 5.79 4.04 4.39
N ARG A 72 4.83 3.53 3.61
CA ARG A 72 5.00 2.32 2.80
C ARG A 72 5.16 2.62 1.32
N LEU A 73 6.19 2.05 0.72
CA LEU A 73 6.53 2.28 -0.68
C LEU A 73 5.45 1.82 -1.68
N PRO A 74 4.74 0.68 -1.49
CA PRO A 74 3.69 0.26 -2.43
C PRO A 74 2.61 1.32 -2.63
N TYR A 75 2.18 1.99 -1.55
CA TYR A 75 1.16 3.04 -1.61
C TYR A 75 1.75 4.36 -2.11
N LEU A 76 2.98 4.72 -1.71
CA LEU A 76 3.67 5.89 -2.23
C LEU A 76 3.87 5.83 -3.75
N PHE A 77 4.20 4.67 -4.31
CA PHE A 77 4.35 4.52 -5.76
C PHE A 77 3.03 4.78 -6.49
N ALA A 78 1.90 4.31 -5.94
CA ALA A 78 0.59 4.62 -6.49
C ALA A 78 0.32 6.13 -6.49
N THR A 79 0.52 6.81 -5.35
CA THR A 79 0.29 8.26 -5.25
C THR A 79 1.22 9.08 -6.17
N CYS A 80 2.50 8.71 -6.26
CA CYS A 80 3.45 9.35 -7.16
C CYS A 80 3.04 9.18 -8.62
N ARG A 81 2.52 8.01 -9.00
CA ARG A 81 2.05 7.78 -10.38
C ARG A 81 0.82 8.63 -10.71
N PHE A 82 -0.13 8.77 -9.78
CA PHE A 82 -1.25 9.68 -9.95
C PHE A 82 -0.80 11.14 -10.04
N ALA A 83 0.18 11.56 -9.23
CA ALA A 83 0.75 12.91 -9.31
C ALA A 83 1.36 13.18 -10.70
N HIS A 84 2.08 12.21 -11.28
CA HIS A 84 2.59 12.31 -12.64
C HIS A 84 1.47 12.45 -13.68
N TYR A 85 0.41 11.64 -13.58
CA TYR A 85 -0.72 11.74 -14.49
C TYR A 85 -1.43 13.09 -14.37
N LEU A 86 -1.76 13.51 -13.15
CA LEU A 86 -2.40 14.80 -12.85
C LEU A 86 -1.58 15.95 -13.44
N LYS A 87 -0.26 15.94 -13.26
CA LYS A 87 0.60 16.98 -13.80
C LYS A 87 0.49 17.11 -15.32
N CYS A 88 0.41 16.00 -16.04
CA CYS A 88 0.27 16.01 -17.50
C CYS A 88 -1.15 16.41 -17.95
N ILE A 89 -2.18 15.73 -17.44
CA ILE A 89 -3.56 15.94 -17.91
C ILE A 89 -4.10 17.32 -17.54
N VAL A 90 -3.75 17.84 -16.35
CA VAL A 90 -4.23 19.15 -15.90
C VAL A 90 -3.50 20.25 -16.66
N ARG A 91 -2.20 20.09 -16.92
CA ARG A 91 -1.43 21.04 -17.75
C ARG A 91 -2.07 21.22 -19.12
N ASP A 92 -2.49 20.13 -19.76
CA ASP A 92 -3.08 20.16 -21.09
C ASP A 92 -4.51 20.74 -21.09
N LYS A 93 -5.14 20.82 -19.90
CA LYS A 93 -6.48 21.40 -19.68
C LYS A 93 -6.45 22.83 -19.12
N VAL A 94 -5.28 23.44 -18.93
CA VAL A 94 -5.20 24.84 -18.50
C VAL A 94 -5.87 25.72 -19.56
N GLY A 95 -6.84 26.52 -19.14
CA GLY A 95 -7.62 27.40 -20.00
C GLY A 95 -8.87 26.78 -20.65
N SER A 96 -9.15 25.49 -20.43
CA SER A 96 -10.35 24.85 -21.00
C SER A 96 -11.58 24.86 -20.09
N PHE A 97 -11.39 24.86 -18.76
CA PHE A 97 -12.49 24.83 -17.80
C PHE A 97 -12.95 26.23 -17.44
N LYS A 98 -14.27 26.41 -17.34
CA LYS A 98 -14.85 27.70 -17.00
C LYS A 98 -15.26 27.78 -15.53
N GLU A 99 -15.74 26.66 -14.97
CA GLU A 99 -16.32 26.63 -13.63
C GLU A 99 -15.74 25.51 -12.77
N LYS A 100 -15.75 25.73 -11.44
CA LYS A 100 -15.36 24.74 -10.43
C LYS A 100 -16.06 23.39 -10.59
N ASP A 101 -17.36 23.40 -10.84
CA ASP A 101 -18.18 22.18 -10.93
C ASP A 101 -17.84 21.33 -12.15
N GLU A 102 -17.33 21.94 -13.22
CA GLU A 102 -16.81 21.21 -14.38
C GLU A 102 -15.49 20.51 -14.03
N MET A 103 -14.60 21.21 -13.33
CA MET A 103 -13.32 20.64 -12.89
C MET A 103 -13.52 19.50 -11.89
N GLN A 104 -14.41 19.69 -10.91
CA GLN A 104 -14.79 18.68 -9.93
C GLN A 104 -15.28 17.40 -10.61
N ARG A 105 -16.26 17.51 -11.52
CA ARG A 105 -16.80 16.34 -12.25
C ARG A 105 -15.73 15.67 -13.10
N TRP A 106 -14.96 16.44 -13.86
CA TRP A 106 -13.93 15.87 -14.73
C TRP A 106 -12.84 15.13 -13.97
N LEU A 107 -12.34 15.71 -12.86
CA LEU A 107 -11.33 15.06 -12.03
C LEU A 107 -11.88 13.82 -11.31
N GLN A 108 -13.13 13.89 -10.83
CA GLN A 108 -13.80 12.76 -10.21
C GLN A 108 -14.01 11.61 -11.20
N ASP A 109 -14.54 11.89 -12.40
CA ASP A 109 -14.73 10.88 -13.45
C ASP A 109 -13.39 10.29 -13.92
N TRP A 110 -12.34 11.13 -14.00
CA TRP A 110 -11.01 10.67 -14.36
C TRP A 110 -10.46 9.67 -13.33
N ILE A 111 -10.50 9.99 -12.03
CA ILE A 111 -9.92 9.14 -10.98
C ILE A 111 -10.70 7.83 -10.82
N LEU A 112 -12.02 7.85 -11.03
CA LEU A 112 -12.88 6.67 -10.93
C LEU A 112 -12.52 5.56 -11.92
N ASN A 113 -11.86 5.87 -13.04
CA ASN A 113 -11.37 4.84 -13.98
C ASN A 113 -10.28 3.94 -13.37
N TYR A 114 -9.66 4.36 -12.26
CA TYR A 114 -8.61 3.61 -11.55
C TYR A 114 -9.12 2.99 -10.25
N VAL A 115 -10.43 3.11 -9.97
CA VAL A 115 -11.08 2.51 -8.81
C VAL A 115 -11.71 1.18 -9.22
N ASP A 116 -11.49 0.16 -8.40
CA ASP A 116 -12.18 -1.12 -8.52
C ASP A 116 -13.60 -1.00 -7.94
N GLY A 117 -14.61 -1.24 -8.77
CA GLY A 117 -16.03 -1.12 -8.38
C GLY A 117 -16.51 -2.23 -7.45
N ASP A 118 -15.87 -3.41 -7.47
CA ASP A 118 -16.20 -4.53 -6.57
C ASP A 118 -14.93 -5.16 -5.96
N PRO A 119 -14.27 -4.45 -5.03
CA PRO A 119 -13.02 -4.90 -4.44
C PRO A 119 -13.15 -6.18 -3.61
N ALA A 120 -14.37 -6.60 -3.27
CA ALA A 120 -14.62 -7.81 -2.50
C ALA A 120 -14.46 -9.08 -3.36
N HIS A 121 -14.85 -9.02 -4.64
CA HIS A 121 -14.87 -10.19 -5.53
C HIS A 121 -13.83 -10.12 -6.66
N SER A 122 -13.22 -8.95 -6.87
CA SER A 122 -12.18 -8.76 -7.87
C SER A 122 -10.93 -9.62 -7.63
N THR A 123 -10.33 -10.07 -8.73
CA THR A 123 -9.10 -10.86 -8.71
C THR A 123 -7.89 -10.01 -8.27
N GLU A 124 -6.83 -10.66 -7.78
CA GLU A 124 -5.59 -9.96 -7.41
C GLU A 124 -4.97 -9.19 -8.59
N THR A 125 -5.09 -9.71 -9.82
CA THR A 125 -4.64 -9.00 -11.02
C THR A 125 -5.44 -7.73 -11.26
N THR A 126 -6.77 -7.76 -11.06
CA THR A 126 -7.63 -6.58 -11.19
C THR A 126 -7.27 -5.53 -10.14
N LYS A 127 -7.11 -5.93 -8.87
CA LYS A 127 -6.71 -5.02 -7.77
C LYS A 127 -5.32 -4.41 -7.97
N ALA A 128 -4.41 -5.14 -8.64
CA ALA A 128 -3.10 -4.60 -9.00
C ALA A 128 -3.17 -3.59 -10.16
N GLN A 129 -4.10 -3.76 -11.10
CA GLN A 129 -4.33 -2.85 -12.23
C GLN A 129 -5.13 -1.60 -11.83
N HIS A 130 -6.09 -1.76 -10.92
CA HIS A 130 -6.90 -0.70 -10.34
C HIS A 130 -6.50 -0.54 -8.87
N PRO A 131 -5.49 0.28 -8.55
CA PRO A 131 -4.86 0.29 -7.23
C PRO A 131 -5.75 0.90 -6.12
N LEU A 132 -6.89 1.49 -6.46
CA LEU A 132 -7.76 2.20 -5.54
C LEU A 132 -9.05 1.41 -5.27
N ALA A 133 -9.38 1.26 -4.00
CA ALA A 133 -10.68 0.74 -3.56
C ALA A 133 -11.76 1.85 -3.52
N ALA A 134 -11.35 3.10 -3.32
CA ALA A 134 -12.22 4.28 -3.42
C ALA A 134 -11.39 5.54 -3.69
N ALA A 135 -12.03 6.56 -4.28
CA ALA A 135 -11.42 7.86 -4.49
C ALA A 135 -12.46 8.98 -4.38
N GLU A 136 -12.05 10.09 -3.76
CA GLU A 136 -12.86 11.30 -3.64
C GLU A 136 -11.99 12.52 -3.98
N VAL A 137 -12.55 13.42 -4.78
CA VAL A 137 -11.92 14.69 -5.14
C VAL A 137 -12.73 15.82 -4.53
N VAL A 138 -12.07 16.82 -3.96
CA VAL A 138 -12.71 18.05 -3.50
C VAL A 138 -11.99 19.23 -4.12
N VAL A 139 -12.67 19.95 -5.01
CA VAL A 139 -12.19 21.20 -5.60
C VAL A 139 -12.73 22.40 -4.82
N GLU A 140 -11.88 23.38 -4.54
CA GLU A 140 -12.20 24.62 -3.84
C GLU A 140 -11.66 25.82 -4.64
N ASP A 141 -12.45 26.89 -4.71
CA ASP A 141 -12.02 28.14 -5.35
C ASP A 141 -10.99 28.86 -4.48
N VAL A 142 -10.00 29.48 -5.11
CA VAL A 142 -9.08 30.36 -4.39
C VAL A 142 -9.69 31.75 -4.32
N GLU A 143 -10.15 32.12 -3.13
CA GLU A 143 -10.74 33.44 -2.90
C GLU A 143 -9.76 34.55 -3.30
N GLY A 144 -10.27 35.53 -4.06
CA GLY A 144 -9.47 36.65 -4.55
C GLY A 144 -8.64 36.36 -5.81
N ASN A 145 -8.66 35.15 -6.37
CA ASN A 145 -7.92 34.82 -7.59
C ASN A 145 -8.76 33.99 -8.59
N PRO A 146 -9.55 34.66 -9.46
CA PRO A 146 -10.39 33.98 -10.44
C PRO A 146 -9.61 33.05 -11.37
N GLY A 147 -10.13 31.83 -11.58
CA GLY A 147 -9.49 30.81 -12.41
C GLY A 147 -8.41 29.99 -11.70
N TYR A 148 -8.11 30.27 -10.43
CA TYR A 148 -7.28 29.42 -9.59
C TYR A 148 -8.15 28.56 -8.67
N TYR A 149 -7.86 27.27 -8.67
CA TYR A 149 -8.56 26.27 -7.89
C TYR A 149 -7.55 25.44 -7.10
N THR A 150 -7.94 25.03 -5.90
CA THR A 150 -7.21 24.02 -5.12
C THR A 150 -7.99 22.72 -5.18
N SER A 151 -7.30 21.59 -5.29
CA SER A 151 -7.94 20.28 -5.31
C SER A 151 -7.29 19.36 -4.28
N LYS A 152 -8.13 18.65 -3.53
CA LYS A 152 -7.72 17.63 -2.57
C LYS A 152 -8.19 16.28 -3.10
N PHE A 153 -7.26 15.34 -3.23
CA PHE A 153 -7.54 13.97 -3.66
C PHE A 153 -7.41 13.05 -2.45
N PHE A 154 -8.49 12.39 -2.08
CA PHE A 154 -8.52 11.34 -1.08
C PHE A 154 -8.52 10.00 -1.81
N LEU A 155 -7.41 9.27 -1.69
CA LEU A 155 -7.18 8.02 -2.42
C LEU A 155 -7.11 6.89 -1.40
N ARG A 156 -8.06 5.95 -1.46
CA ARG A 156 -8.08 4.77 -0.58
C ARG A 156 -7.53 3.56 -1.34
N PRO A 157 -6.33 3.05 -1.02
CA PRO A 157 -5.77 1.88 -1.68
C PRO A 157 -6.43 0.58 -1.21
N HIS A 158 -6.18 -0.52 -1.92
CA HIS A 158 -6.45 -1.86 -1.40
C HIS A 158 -5.48 -2.21 -0.27
N TYR A 159 -5.99 -2.68 0.86
CA TYR A 159 -5.12 -3.10 1.97
C TYR A 159 -4.39 -4.40 1.65
N GLN A 160 -3.08 -4.40 1.83
CA GLN A 160 -2.25 -5.60 1.83
C GLN A 160 -2.21 -6.22 3.24
N LEU A 161 -2.10 -7.55 3.30
CA LEU A 161 -1.94 -8.29 4.55
C LEU A 161 -0.51 -8.10 5.07
N GLU A 162 -0.37 -7.42 6.20
CA GLU A 162 0.95 -7.12 6.81
C GLU A 162 1.31 -8.05 7.95
N GLY A 163 0.32 -8.59 8.65
CA GLY A 163 0.54 -9.41 9.83
C GLY A 163 -0.76 -9.98 10.35
N LEU A 164 -0.66 -11.18 10.90
CA LEU A 164 -1.79 -11.90 11.49
C LEU A 164 -1.34 -12.47 12.84
N THR A 165 -1.99 -12.06 13.92
CA THR A 165 -1.82 -12.70 15.22
C THR A 165 -2.93 -13.74 15.40
N VAL A 166 -2.57 -15.02 15.43
CA VAL A 166 -3.53 -16.13 15.59
C VAL A 166 -3.53 -16.59 17.05
N SER A 167 -4.71 -16.67 17.66
CA SER A 167 -4.90 -17.32 18.96
C SER A 167 -5.72 -18.60 18.78
N LEU A 168 -5.14 -19.74 19.13
CA LEU A 168 -5.81 -21.04 19.08
C LEU A 168 -6.37 -21.37 20.46
N ARG A 169 -7.67 -21.69 20.53
CA ARG A 169 -8.35 -22.07 21.77
C ARG A 169 -9.02 -23.43 21.61
N LEU A 170 -8.65 -24.37 22.48
CA LEU A 170 -9.31 -25.66 22.54
C LEU A 170 -10.61 -25.51 23.35
N VAL A 171 -11.74 -25.74 22.71
CA VAL A 171 -13.08 -25.56 23.31
C VAL A 171 -13.92 -26.80 23.09
N SER A 172 -14.66 -27.23 24.12
CA SER A 172 -15.52 -28.42 24.05
C SER A 172 -16.79 -28.20 23.22
N LYS A 173 -17.26 -26.96 23.11
CA LYS A 173 -18.36 -26.55 22.23
C LYS A 173 -18.04 -25.16 21.69
N LEU A 174 -18.17 -24.99 20.37
CA LEU A 174 -17.88 -23.74 19.69
C LEU A 174 -18.74 -22.60 20.27
N PRO A 175 -18.15 -21.42 20.56
CA PRO A 175 -18.90 -20.27 21.05
C PRO A 175 -20.06 -19.87 20.14
N SER A 176 -19.87 -19.95 18.82
CA SER A 176 -20.90 -19.67 17.82
C SER A 176 -22.12 -20.60 17.91
N ALA A 177 -21.94 -21.83 18.41
CA ALA A 177 -23.00 -22.82 18.61
C ALA A 177 -23.57 -22.82 20.05
N LYS A 178 -23.03 -22.00 20.95
CA LYS A 178 -23.57 -21.80 22.32
C LYS A 178 -24.59 -20.68 22.39
N SER A 179 -24.52 -19.72 21.47
CA SER A 179 -25.41 -18.56 21.38
C SER A 179 -26.67 -18.80 20.55
N ALA A 180 -26.88 -20.04 20.08
CA ALA A 180 -28.05 -20.50 19.34
C ALA A 180 -28.83 -21.51 20.18
#